data_AF-A0A351KGN2-F1
#
_entry.id   AF-A0A351KGN2-F1
#
_cell.length_a   1.000
_cell.length_b   1.000
_cell.length_c   1.000
_cell.angle_alpha   90.00
_cell.angle_beta   90.00
_cell.angle_gamma   90.00
#
_symmetry.space_group_name_H-M   'P 1'
#
loop_
_entity.id
_entity.type
_entity.pdbx_description
1 polymer ?
#
loop_
_entity_poly.entity_id
_entity_poly.type
_entity_poly.pdbx_seq_one_letter_code
_entity_poly.pdbx_strand_id
1 'polypeptide(L)' 'NYTCQYCKGKSKDSKLEVHHIIFRSQSGSDESKNLITLCKTCHGKLHNGKINLKK' A
#
# COMPACT_ATOMS: atom_id res chain seq x y z
N ASN A 1 -1.59 1.11 15.68
CA ASN A 1 -2.40 2.23 15.16
C ASN A 1 -2.73 1.92 13.71
N TYR A 2 -4.00 1.97 13.30
CA TYR A 2 -4.41 1.66 11.92
C TYR A 2 -4.11 2.88 11.05
N THR A 3 -2.90 2.92 10.48
CA THR A 3 -2.41 4.04 9.67
C THR A 3 -1.72 3.55 8.41
N CYS A 4 -1.62 4.43 7.41
CA CYS A 4 -0.86 4.14 6.20
C CYS A 4 0.59 3.78 6.54
N GLN A 5 1.02 2.59 6.14
CA GLN A 5 2.35 2.07 6.47
C GLN A 5 3.48 2.81 5.73
N TYR A 6 3.16 3.45 4.59
CA TYR A 6 4.13 4.28 3.85
C TYR A 6 4.28 5.69 4.44
N CYS A 7 3.19 6.47 4.49
CA CYS A 7 3.26 7.89 4.87
C CYS A 7 3.02 8.17 6.34
N LYS A 8 2.61 7.15 7.13
CA LYS A 8 2.34 7.26 8.57
C LYS A 8 1.35 8.39 8.91
N GLY A 9 0.35 8.61 8.07
CA GLY A 9 -0.68 9.64 8.25
C GLY A 9 -0.34 11.02 7.67
N LYS A 10 0.83 11.23 7.07
CA LYS A 10 1.23 12.53 6.47
C LYS A 10 0.26 13.04 5.38
N SER A 11 -0.40 12.13 4.67
CA SER A 11 -1.39 12.49 3.64
C SER A 11 -2.69 13.05 4.22
N LYS A 12 -2.96 12.87 5.52
CA LYS A 12 -4.24 13.15 6.20
C LYS A 12 -5.47 12.48 5.57
N ASP A 13 -5.24 11.49 4.71
CA ASP A 13 -6.28 10.71 4.04
C ASP A 13 -6.79 9.63 5.00
N SER A 14 -8.08 9.70 5.35
CA SER A 14 -8.71 8.81 6.31
C SER A 14 -9.05 7.43 5.73
N LYS A 15 -9.02 7.27 4.39
CA LYS A 15 -9.36 6.01 3.73
C LYS A 15 -8.12 5.15 3.57
N LEU A 16 -8.13 3.98 4.20
CA LEU A 16 -7.07 2.98 4.13
C LEU A 16 -7.52 1.79 3.30
N GLU A 17 -6.62 1.32 2.46
CA GLU A 17 -6.80 0.22 1.51
C GLU A 17 -5.66 -0.79 1.70
N VAL A 18 -5.94 -2.06 1.43
CA VAL A 18 -4.93 -3.13 1.41
C VAL A 18 -4.41 -3.28 -0.01
N HIS A 19 -3.09 -3.34 -0.14
CA HIS A 19 -2.41 -3.54 -1.42
C HIS A 19 -1.49 -4.75 -1.35
N HIS A 20 -1.49 -5.58 -2.40
CA HIS A 20 -0.54 -6.68 -2.54
C HIS A 20 0.82 -6.14 -3.04
N ILE A 21 1.90 -6.34 -2.27
CA ILE A 21 3.26 -5.90 -2.61
C ILE A 21 3.72 -6.56 -3.90
N ILE A 22 3.56 -7.88 -4.00
CA ILE A 22 3.60 -8.64 -5.26
C ILE A 22 2.16 -8.72 -5.74
N PHE A 23 1.89 -8.18 -6.92
CA PHE A 23 0.54 -8.19 -7.48
C PHE A 23 -0.01 -9.61 -7.59
N ARG A 24 -1.31 -9.76 -7.37
CA ARG A 24 -1.99 -11.04 -7.52
C ARG A 24 -1.88 -11.62 -8.94
N SER A 25 -1.83 -10.75 -9.96
CA SER A 25 -1.56 -11.14 -11.35
C SER A 25 -0.15 -11.70 -11.59
N GLN A 26 0.77 -11.46 -10.66
CA GLN A 26 2.15 -11.97 -10.66
C GLN A 26 2.32 -13.10 -9.61
N SER A 27 1.25 -13.83 -9.30
CA SER A 27 1.23 -14.89 -8.29
C SER A 27 1.56 -14.44 -6.86
N GLY A 28 1.30 -13.17 -6.52
CA GLY A 28 1.38 -12.69 -5.14
C GLY A 28 0.34 -13.36 -4.23
N SER A 29 0.76 -13.83 -3.05
CA SER A 29 -0.10 -14.49 -2.07
C SER A 29 -0.94 -13.49 -1.24
N ASP A 30 -2.03 -13.97 -0.64
CA ASP A 30 -2.84 -13.21 0.33
C ASP A 30 -2.26 -13.25 1.75
N GLU A 31 -1.04 -13.76 1.91
CA GLU A 31 -0.35 -13.76 3.20
C GLU A 31 -0.05 -12.33 3.66
N SER A 32 -0.17 -12.07 4.96
CA SER A 32 0.06 -10.75 5.55
C SER A 32 1.42 -10.14 5.17
N LYS A 33 2.45 -10.97 4.98
CA LYS A 33 3.79 -10.56 4.51
C LYS A 33 3.82 -9.95 3.10
N ASN A 34 2.81 -10.24 2.28
CA ASN A 34 2.63 -9.69 0.93
C ASN A 34 1.58 -8.57 0.89
N LEU A 35 1.00 -8.19 2.03
CA LEU A 35 -0.02 -7.14 2.11
C LEU A 35 0.54 -5.90 2.81
N ILE A 36 0.17 -4.73 2.31
CA ILE A 36 0.50 -3.45 2.94
C ILE A 36 -0.74 -2.56 3.02
N THR A 37 -0.96 -1.96 4.19
CA THR A 37 -2.03 -0.98 4.36
C THR A 37 -1.55 0.40 3.92
N LEU A 38 -2.20 0.97 2.91
CA LEU A 38 -1.89 2.29 2.37
C LEU A 38 -3.11 3.19 2.42
N CYS A 39 -2.93 4.49 2.60
CA CYS A 39 -4.01 5.43 2.34
C CYS A 39 -4.27 5.56 0.83
N LYS A 40 -5.50 5.93 0.45
CA LYS A 40 -5.92 6.04 -0.96
C LYS A 40 -4.95 6.88 -1.80
N THR A 41 -4.46 7.99 -1.25
CA THR A 41 -3.47 8.84 -1.91
C THR A 41 -2.14 8.11 -2.18
N CYS A 42 -1.61 7.37 -1.20
CA CYS A 42 -0.38 6.59 -1.38
C CYS A 42 -0.59 5.39 -2.30
N HIS A 43 -1.73 4.72 -2.19
CA HIS A 43 -2.09 3.60 -3.03
C HIS A 43 -2.16 4.01 -4.51
N GLY A 44 -2.82 5.13 -4.83
CA GLY A 44 -2.84 5.68 -6.18
C GLY A 44 -1.45 6.11 -6.67
N LYS A 45 -0.62 6.74 -5.83
CA LYS A 45 0.75 7.10 -6.20
C LYS A 45 1.62 5.87 -6.51
N LEU A 46 1.41 4.76 -5.82
CA LEU A 46 2.08 3.49 -6.10
C LEU A 46 1.71 2.96 -7.48
N HIS A 47 0.41 2.84 -7.79
CA HIS A 47 -0.04 2.41 -9.13
C HIS A 47 0.44 3.33 -10.25
N ASN A 48 0.60 4.62 -9.96
CA ASN A 48 1.18 5.61 -10.89
C ASN A 48 2.72 5.58 -10.97
N GLY A 49 3.40 4.62 -10.31
CA GLY A 49 4.86 4.52 -10.32
C GLY A 49 5.59 5.63 -9.54
N LYS A 50 4.88 6.49 -8.80
CA LYS A 50 5.46 7.60 -8.01
C LYS A 50 5.99 7.15 -6.65
N ILE A 51 5.58 5.96 -6.19
CA ILE A 51 6.04 5.33 -4.97
C ILE A 51 6.53 3.94 -5.33
N ASN A 52 7.72 3.60 -4.87
CA ASN A 52 8.23 2.24 -4.91
C ASN A 52 8.28 1.71 -3.48
N LEU A 53 7.62 0.57 -3.24
CA LEU A 53 7.72 -0.16 -1.98
C LEU A 53 9.06 -0.90 -1.99
N LYS A 54 10.13 -0.20 -1.64
CA LYS A 54 11.42 -0.86 -1.41
C LYS A 54 11.29 -1.79 -0.21
N LYS A 55 11.64 -3.06 -0.41
CA LYS A 55 11.85 -4.04 0.65
C LYS A 55 13.11 -3.70 1.45
#